data_AF-F9T3H8-F1
#
_entry.id   AF-F9T3H8-F1
#
_cell.length_a   1.000
_cell.length_b   1.000
_cell.length_c   1.000
_cell.angle_alpha   90.00
_cell.angle_beta   90.00
_cell.angle_gamma   90.00
#
_symmetry.space_group_name_H-M   'P 1'
#
loop_
_entity.id
_entity.type
_entity.pdbx_description
1 polymer ?
#
loop_
_entity_poly.entity_id
_entity_poly.type
_entity_poly.pdbx_seq_one_letter_code
_entity_poly.pdbx_strand_id
1 'polypeptide(L)'
;MSKQKNYKHIYENMLKVLPDKPWVKSYSNIISGGKSPSLPTLMNNSLVYGLHLYETRGDLLKDNYEHGIVAEAMSTCNAFLYIYSSLGKDNKNQILKRFQSAFFQPNDMRAINYELFMCFYLTNQGHEIEIKDNDISGDTYDFLIKTNDNEHIQLECKSFSYDKGLYVSGEDASDIYKAILSQDHGLVCNIDNQVTVYSIEIEQGVPKNKTTKEEFVTEIIKLLHSPSEESDCKIKVHRQIYDDVANISDVDSHLDLPIKNHGVEVGRIASSPNGNSGRFCLIITTHVKGSLQREFENVCKRAAKEQLPSTRASCISVEISNSQVFSFFEGNRSIENKIRNIFKQRHLTSILLFNNTQGEIASDGTHFYMSPLVKEFKNSNSKFFDTSSLKSVDTAI
;
A
#
# COMPACT_ATOMS: atom_id res chain seq x y z
N MET A 1 -11.33 -18.76 -19.02
CA MET A 1 -12.51 -17.86 -18.88
C MET A 1 -12.00 -16.44 -19.10
N SER A 2 -12.71 -15.54 -19.80
CA SER A 2 -12.16 -14.18 -20.02
C SER A 2 -12.10 -13.39 -18.70
N LYS A 3 -11.15 -12.47 -18.56
CA LYS A 3 -10.98 -11.56 -17.40
C LYS A 3 -12.31 -10.98 -16.90
N GLN A 4 -13.13 -10.47 -17.81
CA GLN A 4 -14.45 -9.92 -17.49
C GLN A 4 -15.43 -10.94 -16.91
N LYS A 5 -15.43 -12.19 -17.43
CA LYS A 5 -16.28 -13.25 -16.88
C LYS A 5 -15.85 -13.62 -15.45
N ASN A 6 -14.55 -13.64 -15.18
CA ASN A 6 -14.01 -13.86 -13.83
C ASN A 6 -14.46 -12.74 -12.88
N TYR A 7 -14.28 -11.47 -13.26
CA TYR A 7 -14.69 -10.33 -12.43
C TYR A 7 -16.19 -10.31 -12.18
N LYS A 8 -16.98 -10.59 -13.22
CA LYS A 8 -18.44 -10.72 -13.08
C LYS A 8 -18.82 -11.82 -12.10
N HIS A 9 -18.20 -12.99 -12.20
CA HIS A 9 -18.46 -14.09 -11.28
C HIS A 9 -18.13 -13.74 -9.82
N ILE A 10 -16.98 -13.11 -9.59
CA ILE A 10 -16.56 -12.68 -8.25
C ILE A 10 -17.53 -11.64 -7.71
N TYR A 11 -17.84 -10.60 -8.48
CA TYR A 11 -18.75 -9.54 -8.09
C TYR A 11 -20.17 -10.06 -7.81
N GLU A 12 -20.71 -10.96 -8.63
CA GLU A 12 -22.02 -11.59 -8.39
C GLU A 12 -22.04 -12.42 -7.10
N ASN A 13 -20.96 -13.13 -6.77
CA ASN A 13 -20.87 -13.83 -5.50
C ASN A 13 -20.71 -12.88 -4.31
N MET A 14 -19.98 -11.78 -4.47
CA MET A 14 -19.93 -10.72 -3.47
C MET A 14 -21.32 -10.16 -3.18
N LEU A 15 -22.15 -9.93 -4.20
CA LEU A 15 -23.53 -9.45 -4.02
C LEU A 15 -24.44 -10.43 -3.26
N LYS A 16 -24.16 -11.74 -3.32
CA LYS A 16 -24.89 -12.73 -2.52
C LYS A 16 -24.54 -12.63 -1.03
N VAL A 17 -23.28 -12.27 -0.72
CA VAL A 17 -22.76 -12.18 0.64
C VAL A 17 -22.99 -10.80 1.26
N LEU A 18 -22.89 -9.73 0.45
CA LEU A 18 -23.07 -8.32 0.82
C LEU A 18 -24.08 -7.63 -0.12
N PRO A 19 -25.37 -7.97 -0.02
CA PRO A 19 -26.41 -7.44 -0.91
C PRO A 19 -26.67 -5.94 -0.73
N ASP A 20 -26.32 -5.38 0.43
CA ASP A 20 -26.45 -3.96 0.76
C ASP A 20 -25.37 -3.08 0.11
N LYS A 21 -24.36 -3.69 -0.51
CA LYS A 21 -23.25 -3.01 -1.22
C LYS A 21 -22.59 -1.92 -0.36
N PRO A 22 -21.93 -2.27 0.76
CA PRO A 22 -21.35 -1.29 1.68
C PRO A 22 -20.37 -0.30 1.01
N TRP A 23 -19.69 -0.71 -0.07
CA TRP A 23 -18.82 0.15 -0.86
C TRP A 23 -19.55 1.33 -1.53
N VAL A 24 -20.83 1.19 -1.91
CA VAL A 24 -21.60 2.28 -2.53
C VAL A 24 -21.79 3.43 -1.53
N LYS A 25 -22.22 3.10 -0.31
CA LYS A 25 -22.36 4.08 0.76
C LYS A 25 -21.01 4.66 1.18
N SER A 26 -19.99 3.81 1.30
CA SER A 26 -18.64 4.27 1.64
C SER A 26 -18.10 5.25 0.60
N TYR A 27 -18.21 4.94 -0.70
CA TYR A 27 -17.80 5.84 -1.77
C TYR A 27 -18.58 7.15 -1.75
N SER A 28 -19.90 7.10 -1.51
CA SER A 28 -20.71 8.31 -1.33
C SER A 28 -20.22 9.18 -0.18
N ASN A 29 -19.71 8.60 0.91
CA ASN A 29 -19.13 9.36 2.02
C ASN A 29 -17.79 9.99 1.62
N ILE A 30 -16.96 9.28 0.84
CA ILE A 30 -15.66 9.79 0.35
C ILE A 30 -15.86 11.04 -0.52
N ILE A 31 -16.89 11.05 -1.38
CA ILE A 31 -17.18 12.19 -2.27
C ILE A 31 -18.15 13.22 -1.63
N SER A 32 -18.57 13.01 -0.39
CA SER A 32 -19.50 13.92 0.28
C SER A 32 -18.84 15.29 0.50
N GLY A 33 -19.57 16.36 0.15
CA GLY A 33 -19.07 17.75 0.26
C GLY A 33 -18.71 18.43 -1.07
N GLY A 34 -18.98 17.80 -2.22
CA GLY A 34 -18.94 18.44 -3.55
C GLY A 34 -17.53 18.72 -4.09
N LYS A 35 -16.48 18.24 -3.40
CA LYS A 35 -15.10 18.30 -3.88
C LYS A 35 -14.70 16.91 -4.39
N SER A 36 -14.00 16.86 -5.51
CA SER A 36 -13.41 15.61 -5.99
C SER A 36 -12.39 15.11 -4.95
N PRO A 37 -12.44 13.82 -4.56
CA PRO A 37 -11.49 13.26 -3.61
C PRO A 37 -10.08 13.30 -4.18
N SER A 38 -9.08 13.46 -3.31
CA SER A 38 -7.69 13.36 -3.72
C SER A 38 -7.36 11.92 -4.11
N LEU A 39 -6.38 11.73 -5.00
CA LEU A 39 -5.89 10.40 -5.35
C LEU A 39 -5.43 9.59 -4.10
N PRO A 40 -4.66 10.17 -3.15
CA PRO A 40 -4.33 9.47 -1.90
C PRO A 40 -5.55 9.01 -1.09
N THR A 41 -6.61 9.82 -1.03
CA THR A 41 -7.87 9.42 -0.39
C THR A 41 -8.49 8.22 -1.09
N LEU A 42 -8.52 8.20 -2.43
CA LEU A 42 -9.00 7.05 -3.21
C LEU A 42 -8.12 5.81 -2.99
N MET A 43 -6.80 5.98 -2.91
CA MET A 43 -5.84 4.88 -2.70
C MET A 43 -5.90 4.26 -1.31
N ASN A 44 -6.12 5.07 -0.29
CA ASN A 44 -6.43 4.55 1.05
C ASN A 44 -7.76 3.78 1.09
N ASN A 45 -8.60 3.91 0.06
CA ASN A 45 -9.88 3.22 -0.08
C ASN A 45 -9.92 2.39 -1.38
N SER A 46 -8.80 1.77 -1.79
CA SER A 46 -8.65 1.09 -3.08
C SER A 46 -9.76 0.08 -3.37
N LEU A 47 -10.15 -0.76 -2.39
CA LEU A 47 -11.25 -1.72 -2.54
C LEU A 47 -12.60 -1.03 -2.83
N VAL A 48 -12.94 0.02 -2.06
CA VAL A 48 -14.18 0.79 -2.24
C VAL A 48 -14.20 1.40 -3.64
N TYR A 49 -13.09 2.02 -4.02
CA TYR A 49 -12.96 2.70 -5.30
C TYR A 49 -12.99 1.74 -6.49
N GLY A 50 -12.28 0.61 -6.41
CA GLY A 50 -12.27 -0.42 -7.45
C GLY A 50 -13.63 -1.09 -7.65
N LEU A 51 -14.35 -1.39 -6.58
CA LEU A 51 -15.73 -1.90 -6.69
C LEU A 51 -16.68 -0.85 -7.28
N HIS A 52 -16.51 0.42 -6.91
CA HIS A 52 -17.28 1.52 -7.51
C HIS A 52 -17.00 1.66 -9.02
N LEU A 53 -15.73 1.64 -9.44
CA LEU A 53 -15.34 1.70 -10.85
C LEU A 53 -15.93 0.53 -11.64
N TYR A 54 -15.81 -0.69 -11.11
CA TYR A 54 -16.38 -1.86 -11.76
C TYR A 54 -17.90 -1.76 -11.90
N GLU A 55 -18.60 -1.31 -10.87
CA GLU A 55 -20.06 -1.18 -10.88
C GLU A 55 -20.57 -0.09 -11.84
N THR A 56 -19.86 1.04 -11.93
CA THR A 56 -20.31 2.19 -12.72
C THR A 56 -19.81 2.19 -14.15
N ARG A 57 -18.69 1.51 -14.42
CA ARG A 57 -18.02 1.57 -15.73
C ARG A 57 -17.77 0.20 -16.34
N GLY A 58 -17.59 -0.85 -15.55
CA GLY A 58 -17.42 -2.22 -16.03
C GLY A 58 -16.31 -2.32 -17.08
N ASP A 59 -16.70 -2.47 -18.34
CA ASP A 59 -15.78 -2.63 -19.47
C ASP A 59 -15.28 -1.31 -20.08
N LEU A 60 -15.78 -0.17 -19.58
CA LEU A 60 -15.44 1.18 -20.02
C LEU A 60 -14.35 1.84 -19.14
N LEU A 61 -13.42 1.03 -18.61
CA LEU A 61 -12.24 1.53 -17.91
C LEU A 61 -11.31 2.22 -18.92
N LYS A 62 -10.70 3.33 -18.52
CA LYS A 62 -9.99 4.24 -19.43
C LYS A 62 -8.51 3.91 -19.56
N ASP A 63 -7.90 3.50 -18.47
CA ASP A 63 -6.45 3.41 -18.36
C ASP A 63 -6.01 2.20 -17.51
N ASN A 64 -4.70 1.95 -17.54
CA ASN A 64 -4.08 0.86 -16.80
C ASN A 64 -4.23 1.00 -15.28
N TYR A 65 -4.37 2.22 -14.77
CA TYR A 65 -4.55 2.47 -13.35
C TYR A 65 -5.94 2.00 -12.89
N GLU A 66 -7.01 2.36 -13.60
CA GLU A 66 -8.36 1.89 -13.33
C GLU A 66 -8.46 0.36 -13.47
N HIS A 67 -7.80 -0.21 -14.48
CA HIS A 67 -7.69 -1.66 -14.63
C HIS A 67 -6.97 -2.32 -13.45
N GLY A 68 -5.88 -1.72 -12.95
CA GLY A 68 -5.13 -2.21 -11.80
C GLY A 68 -5.96 -2.18 -10.52
N ILE A 69 -6.62 -1.07 -10.24
CA ILE A 69 -7.44 -0.91 -9.03
C ILE A 69 -8.65 -1.85 -9.03
N VAL A 70 -9.30 -2.04 -10.17
CA VAL A 70 -10.37 -3.05 -10.30
C VAL A 70 -9.82 -4.46 -10.11
N ALA A 71 -8.64 -4.76 -10.65
CA ALA A 71 -8.01 -6.07 -10.47
C ALA A 71 -7.69 -6.36 -8.99
N GLU A 72 -7.09 -5.40 -8.28
CA GLU A 72 -6.78 -5.50 -6.85
C GLU A 72 -8.05 -5.70 -6.02
N ALA A 73 -9.11 -4.93 -6.30
CA ALA A 73 -10.40 -5.07 -5.65
C ALA A 73 -11.01 -6.47 -5.87
N MET A 74 -10.98 -6.97 -7.10
CA MET A 74 -11.50 -8.31 -7.42
C MET A 74 -10.67 -9.43 -6.80
N SER A 75 -9.34 -9.29 -6.75
CA SER A 75 -8.46 -10.23 -6.04
C SER A 75 -8.81 -10.30 -4.56
N THR A 76 -8.96 -9.13 -3.91
CA THR A 76 -9.34 -9.03 -2.50
C THR A 76 -10.70 -9.67 -2.23
N CYS A 77 -11.70 -9.37 -3.07
CA CYS A 77 -13.02 -10.00 -2.99
C CYS A 77 -12.96 -11.51 -3.18
N ASN A 78 -12.14 -12.00 -4.11
CA ASN A 78 -11.96 -13.43 -4.33
C ASN A 78 -11.34 -14.13 -3.11
N ALA A 79 -10.30 -13.53 -2.52
CA ALA A 79 -9.66 -14.03 -1.30
C ALA A 79 -10.66 -14.05 -0.12
N PHE A 80 -11.44 -12.97 0.06
CA PHE A 80 -12.51 -12.92 1.05
C PHE A 80 -13.56 -14.00 0.82
N LEU A 81 -14.06 -14.19 -0.41
CA LEU A 81 -15.06 -15.21 -0.71
C LEU A 81 -14.55 -16.62 -0.46
N TYR A 82 -13.28 -16.89 -0.79
CA TYR A 82 -12.64 -18.17 -0.51
C TYR A 82 -12.66 -18.47 0.99
N ILE A 83 -12.12 -17.56 1.80
CA ILE A 83 -12.06 -17.70 3.27
C ILE A 83 -13.48 -17.75 3.85
N TYR A 84 -14.36 -16.86 3.42
CA TYR A 84 -15.75 -16.85 3.86
C TYR A 84 -16.42 -18.19 3.58
N SER A 85 -16.20 -18.82 2.42
CA SER A 85 -16.84 -20.09 2.06
C SER A 85 -16.38 -21.28 2.89
N SER A 86 -15.10 -21.30 3.31
CA SER A 86 -14.46 -22.40 4.04
C SER A 86 -14.81 -22.43 5.54
N LEU A 87 -15.32 -21.32 6.09
CA LEU A 87 -15.60 -21.20 7.51
C LEU A 87 -16.93 -21.85 7.95
N GLY A 88 -16.98 -22.24 9.23
CA GLY A 88 -18.22 -22.63 9.92
C GLY A 88 -19.19 -21.44 10.10
N LYS A 89 -20.46 -21.72 10.41
CA LYS A 89 -21.54 -20.71 10.44
C LYS A 89 -21.26 -19.53 11.39
N ASP A 90 -20.72 -19.80 12.58
CA ASP A 90 -20.47 -18.75 13.56
C ASP A 90 -19.33 -17.83 13.13
N ASN A 91 -18.23 -18.39 12.64
CA ASN A 91 -17.08 -17.63 12.12
C ASN A 91 -17.42 -16.85 10.84
N LYS A 92 -18.29 -17.40 9.98
CA LYS A 92 -18.82 -16.69 8.79
C LYS A 92 -19.48 -15.37 9.16
N ASN A 93 -20.34 -15.36 10.17
CA ASN A 93 -21.03 -14.13 10.58
C ASN A 93 -20.06 -13.08 11.15
N GLN A 94 -19.01 -13.51 11.84
CA GLN A 94 -18.03 -12.61 12.43
C GLN A 94 -17.14 -11.95 11.37
N ILE A 95 -16.52 -12.75 10.51
CA ILE A 95 -15.66 -12.22 9.43
C ILE A 95 -16.46 -11.32 8.48
N LEU A 96 -17.72 -11.66 8.21
CA LEU A 96 -18.61 -10.83 7.39
C LEU A 96 -18.83 -9.45 8.01
N LYS A 97 -19.16 -9.39 9.30
CA LYS A 97 -19.36 -8.11 10.01
C LYS A 97 -18.08 -7.27 10.04
N ARG A 98 -16.93 -7.91 10.26
CA ARG A 98 -15.63 -7.25 10.28
C ARG A 98 -15.28 -6.68 8.91
N PHE A 99 -15.42 -7.48 7.85
CA PHE A 99 -15.19 -7.04 6.47
C PHE A 99 -16.18 -5.95 6.03
N GLN A 100 -17.46 -6.07 6.37
CA GLN A 100 -18.47 -5.04 6.09
C GLN A 100 -18.16 -3.71 6.79
N SER A 101 -17.72 -3.75 8.06
CA SER A 101 -17.36 -2.56 8.83
C SER A 101 -16.10 -1.88 8.29
N ALA A 102 -15.14 -2.69 7.82
CA ALA A 102 -13.87 -2.20 7.28
C ALA A 102 -14.04 -1.30 6.04
N PHE A 103 -15.12 -1.46 5.25
CA PHE A 103 -15.40 -0.56 4.13
C PHE A 103 -15.46 0.93 4.51
N PHE A 104 -15.74 1.24 5.78
CA PHE A 104 -15.85 2.61 6.27
C PHE A 104 -14.58 3.11 6.99
N GLN A 105 -13.56 2.25 7.16
CA GLN A 105 -12.35 2.56 7.91
C GLN A 105 -11.11 2.08 7.14
N PRO A 106 -10.37 2.97 6.46
CA PRO A 106 -9.21 2.63 5.63
C PRO A 106 -8.14 1.76 6.33
N ASN A 107 -7.88 2.03 7.61
CA ASN A 107 -6.88 1.26 8.38
C ASN A 107 -7.35 -0.17 8.66
N ASP A 108 -8.63 -0.35 8.97
CA ASP A 108 -9.21 -1.68 9.20
C ASP A 108 -9.25 -2.47 7.90
N MET A 109 -9.57 -1.80 6.77
CA MET A 109 -9.53 -2.40 5.44
C MET A 109 -8.11 -2.85 5.06
N ARG A 110 -7.09 -2.05 5.34
CA ARG A 110 -5.70 -2.45 5.10
C ARG A 110 -5.31 -3.65 5.98
N ALA A 111 -5.68 -3.67 7.25
CA ALA A 111 -5.39 -4.78 8.15
C ALA A 111 -6.04 -6.08 7.65
N ILE A 112 -7.34 -6.06 7.35
CA ILE A 112 -8.04 -7.26 6.87
C ILE A 112 -7.51 -7.71 5.50
N ASN A 113 -7.18 -6.79 4.58
CA ASN A 113 -6.58 -7.16 3.29
C ASN A 113 -5.27 -7.93 3.48
N TYR A 114 -4.42 -7.48 4.41
CA TYR A 114 -3.17 -8.17 4.70
C TYR A 114 -3.37 -9.55 5.34
N GLU A 115 -4.35 -9.68 6.22
CA GLU A 115 -4.71 -10.97 6.81
C GLU A 115 -5.28 -11.95 5.78
N LEU A 116 -6.14 -11.47 4.86
CA LEU A 116 -6.65 -12.26 3.73
C LEU A 116 -5.48 -12.72 2.84
N PHE A 117 -4.53 -11.83 2.54
CA PHE A 117 -3.29 -12.16 1.83
C PHE A 117 -2.50 -13.26 2.56
N MET A 118 -2.24 -13.10 3.86
CA MET A 118 -1.46 -14.05 4.63
C MET A 118 -2.13 -15.42 4.70
N CYS A 119 -3.45 -15.46 4.90
CA CYS A 119 -4.21 -16.70 4.91
C CYS A 119 -4.09 -17.44 3.57
N PHE A 120 -4.26 -16.72 2.46
CA PHE A 120 -4.14 -17.31 1.13
C PHE A 120 -2.70 -17.75 0.80
N TYR A 121 -1.70 -16.91 1.08
CA TYR A 121 -0.28 -17.22 0.89
C TYR A 121 0.14 -18.49 1.65
N LEU A 122 -0.24 -18.61 2.92
CA LEU A 122 0.10 -19.76 3.75
C LEU A 122 -0.64 -21.04 3.33
N THR A 123 -1.90 -20.92 2.93
CA THR A 123 -2.69 -22.08 2.43
C THR A 123 -2.06 -22.64 1.15
N ASN A 124 -1.61 -21.77 0.26
CA ASN A 124 -0.94 -22.19 -0.99
C ASN A 124 0.44 -22.84 -0.74
N GLN A 125 1.04 -22.62 0.43
CA GLN A 125 2.26 -23.33 0.86
C GLN A 125 1.96 -24.69 1.51
N GLY A 126 0.69 -25.10 1.57
CA GLY A 126 0.24 -26.36 2.14
C GLY A 126 -0.02 -26.31 3.64
N HIS A 127 0.09 -25.14 4.28
CA HIS A 127 -0.15 -25.02 5.72
C HIS A 127 -1.66 -25.05 6.03
N GLU A 128 -2.03 -25.67 7.15
CA GLU A 128 -3.38 -25.59 7.71
C GLU A 128 -3.49 -24.33 8.60
N ILE A 129 -4.56 -23.56 8.44
CA ILE A 129 -4.73 -22.28 9.13
C ILE A 129 -6.04 -22.29 9.93
N GLU A 130 -5.94 -21.99 11.21
CA GLU A 130 -7.07 -21.70 12.08
C GLU A 130 -7.10 -20.20 12.37
N ILE A 131 -8.22 -19.54 12.07
CA ILE A 131 -8.44 -18.11 12.37
C ILE A 131 -8.84 -17.97 13.84
N LYS A 132 -8.11 -17.13 14.58
CA LYS A 132 -8.26 -16.98 16.04
C LYS A 132 -8.88 -15.66 16.50
N ASP A 133 -9.30 -14.81 15.56
CA ASP A 133 -10.05 -13.60 15.83
C ASP A 133 -11.22 -13.82 16.80
N ASN A 134 -11.15 -13.16 17.96
CA ASN A 134 -12.18 -13.17 19.01
C ASN A 134 -12.46 -14.55 19.64
N ASP A 135 -11.47 -15.45 19.69
CA ASP A 135 -11.62 -16.67 20.47
C ASP A 135 -11.90 -16.31 21.95
N ILE A 136 -12.99 -16.87 22.49
CA ILE A 136 -13.44 -16.67 23.88
C ILE A 136 -12.37 -17.19 24.86
N SER A 137 -11.42 -18.00 24.37
CA SER A 137 -10.27 -18.55 25.08
C SER A 137 -9.25 -17.50 25.56
N GLY A 138 -9.33 -16.25 25.07
CA GLY A 138 -8.39 -15.17 25.44
C GLY A 138 -7.14 -15.09 24.57
N ASP A 139 -7.06 -15.92 23.52
CA ASP A 139 -6.05 -15.80 22.47
C ASP A 139 -6.35 -14.56 21.60
N THR A 140 -5.32 -13.79 21.25
CA THR A 140 -5.44 -12.44 20.65
C THR A 140 -4.59 -12.26 19.39
N TYR A 141 -4.08 -13.36 18.84
CA TYR A 141 -3.34 -13.42 17.59
C TYR A 141 -4.27 -13.79 16.43
N ASP A 142 -3.91 -13.41 15.20
CA ASP A 142 -4.80 -13.56 14.05
C ASP A 142 -4.94 -15.02 13.60
N PHE A 143 -3.83 -15.77 13.56
CA PHE A 143 -3.81 -17.14 13.04
C PHE A 143 -3.03 -18.14 13.90
N LEU A 144 -3.56 -19.35 14.05
CA LEU A 144 -2.78 -20.53 14.43
C LEU A 144 -2.49 -21.35 13.17
N ILE A 145 -1.21 -21.47 12.84
CA ILE A 145 -0.73 -22.19 11.66
C ILE A 145 -0.25 -23.57 12.10
N LYS A 146 -0.68 -24.61 11.41
CA LYS A 146 -0.09 -25.94 11.51
C LYS A 146 0.73 -26.20 10.24
N THR A 147 2.03 -26.34 10.42
CA THR A 147 2.99 -26.51 9.33
C THR A 147 2.90 -27.92 8.72
N ASN A 148 3.53 -28.10 7.56
CA ASN A 148 3.70 -29.43 6.94
C ASN A 148 4.41 -30.43 7.86
N ASP A 149 5.27 -29.94 8.76
CA ASP A 149 5.97 -30.74 9.78
C ASP A 149 5.13 -30.95 11.06
N ASN A 150 3.83 -30.61 11.02
CA ASN A 150 2.86 -30.72 12.11
C ASN A 150 3.20 -29.84 13.34
N GLU A 151 4.01 -28.81 13.16
CA GLU A 151 4.32 -27.81 14.19
C GLU A 151 3.24 -26.73 14.23
N HIS A 152 2.99 -26.15 15.41
CA HIS A 152 2.00 -25.09 15.58
C HIS A 152 2.68 -23.75 15.84
N ILE A 153 2.38 -22.75 15.01
CA ILE A 153 2.94 -21.40 15.08
C ILE A 153 1.80 -20.39 15.22
N GLN A 154 1.90 -19.52 16.22
CA GLN A 154 1.00 -18.38 16.35
C GLN A 154 1.50 -17.26 15.44
N LEU A 155 0.61 -16.66 14.65
CA LEU A 155 0.95 -15.58 13.75
C LEU A 155 0.13 -14.34 14.06
N GLU A 156 0.83 -13.23 14.24
CA GLU A 156 0.25 -11.88 14.28
C GLU A 156 0.61 -11.12 13.00
N CYS A 157 -0.37 -10.50 12.36
CA CYS A 157 -0.26 -9.69 11.17
C CYS A 157 -0.33 -8.20 11.51
N LYS A 158 0.55 -7.40 10.93
CA LYS A 158 0.54 -5.93 11.03
C LYS A 158 0.71 -5.33 9.66
N SER A 159 0.09 -4.19 9.41
CA SER A 159 0.27 -3.46 8.14
C SER A 159 0.60 -1.99 8.39
N PHE A 160 1.61 -1.50 7.68
CA PHE A 160 1.98 -0.09 7.67
C PHE A 160 1.32 0.61 6.48
N SER A 161 0.81 1.83 6.70
CA SER A 161 0.33 2.66 5.59
C SER A 161 1.46 2.95 4.60
N TYR A 162 1.11 3.22 3.34
CA TYR A 162 2.08 3.55 2.29
C TYR A 162 3.00 4.72 2.69
N ASP A 163 2.45 5.72 3.36
CA ASP A 163 3.15 6.91 3.82
C ASP A 163 3.73 6.79 5.25
N LYS A 164 3.66 5.61 5.86
CA LYS A 164 4.07 5.41 7.24
C LYS A 164 5.56 5.68 7.40
N GLY A 165 5.88 6.64 8.27
CA GLY A 165 7.26 7.01 8.54
C GLY A 165 7.90 7.90 7.47
N LEU A 166 7.14 8.43 6.51
CA LEU A 166 7.64 9.45 5.58
C LEU A 166 7.52 10.85 6.18
N TYR A 167 8.36 11.80 5.72
CA TYR A 167 8.20 13.22 6.10
C TYR A 167 6.97 13.87 5.49
N VAL A 168 6.66 13.51 4.24
CA VAL A 168 5.52 14.00 3.48
C VAL A 168 4.57 12.83 3.21
N SER A 169 3.27 13.00 3.51
CA SER A 169 2.24 12.03 3.12
C SER A 169 1.74 12.28 1.69
N GLY A 170 1.00 11.33 1.12
CA GLY A 170 0.32 11.55 -0.16
C GLY A 170 -0.65 12.73 -0.10
N GLU A 171 -1.37 12.91 1.02
CA GLU A 171 -2.28 14.06 1.21
C GLU A 171 -1.50 15.38 1.27
N ASP A 172 -0.37 15.42 1.97
CA ASP A 172 0.51 16.60 1.99
C ASP A 172 0.99 16.94 0.57
N ALA A 173 1.37 15.94 -0.23
CA ALA A 173 1.77 16.13 -1.62
C ALA A 173 0.62 16.67 -2.50
N SER A 174 -0.58 16.09 -2.37
CA SER A 174 -1.81 16.56 -3.05
C SER A 174 -2.13 18.02 -2.71
N ASP A 175 -2.00 18.41 -1.46
CA ASP A 175 -2.20 19.79 -1.02
C ASP A 175 -1.15 20.75 -1.59
N ILE A 176 0.12 20.33 -1.62
CA ILE A 176 1.20 21.12 -2.21
C ILE A 176 0.94 21.32 -3.71
N TYR A 177 0.53 20.27 -4.43
CA TYR A 177 0.18 20.38 -5.85
C TYR A 177 -0.91 21.41 -6.10
N LYS A 178 -2.01 21.35 -5.33
CA LYS A 178 -3.10 22.32 -5.45
C LYS A 178 -2.60 23.75 -5.20
N ALA A 179 -1.74 23.94 -4.21
CA ALA A 179 -1.21 25.25 -3.86
C ALA A 179 -0.25 25.81 -4.93
N ILE A 180 0.64 24.98 -5.49
CA ILE A 180 1.55 25.37 -6.57
C ILE A 180 0.76 25.72 -7.84
N LEU A 181 -0.14 24.82 -8.28
CA LEU A 181 -0.91 25.00 -9.51
C LEU A 181 -1.93 26.15 -9.45
N SER A 182 -2.21 26.68 -8.25
CA SER A 182 -3.09 27.84 -8.07
C SER A 182 -2.39 29.19 -8.21
N GLN A 183 -1.06 29.18 -8.38
CA GLN A 183 -0.20 30.35 -8.44
C GLN A 183 0.61 30.37 -9.73
N ASP A 184 1.27 31.49 -10.03
CA ASP A 184 2.25 31.53 -11.11
C ASP A 184 3.50 30.74 -10.69
N HIS A 185 3.72 29.60 -11.35
CA HIS A 185 4.70 28.60 -10.95
C HIS A 185 5.85 28.43 -11.95
N GLY A 186 5.83 29.14 -13.08
CA GLY A 186 6.88 29.05 -14.11
C GLY A 186 7.03 27.70 -14.83
N LEU A 187 6.28 26.66 -14.43
CA LEU A 187 6.25 25.36 -15.11
C LEU A 187 5.70 25.50 -16.53
N VAL A 188 6.59 25.41 -17.52
CA VAL A 188 6.24 25.45 -18.94
C VAL A 188 7.12 24.47 -19.72
N CYS A 189 6.52 23.80 -20.71
CA CYS A 189 7.24 23.07 -21.73
C CYS A 189 6.58 23.37 -23.08
N ASN A 190 7.19 24.28 -23.83
CA ASN A 190 6.65 24.76 -25.12
C ASN A 190 7.35 24.09 -26.32
N ILE A 191 8.16 23.08 -26.06
CA ILE A 191 8.91 22.33 -27.06
C ILE A 191 8.11 21.10 -27.45
N ASP A 192 8.00 20.87 -28.76
CA ASP A 192 7.24 19.75 -29.29
C ASP A 192 7.86 18.42 -28.91
N ASN A 193 7.00 17.45 -28.60
CA ASN A 193 7.37 16.10 -28.20
C ASN A 193 8.31 15.99 -26.98
N GLN A 194 8.33 17.01 -26.12
CA GLN A 194 9.21 17.07 -24.95
C GLN A 194 8.43 17.09 -23.63
N VAL A 195 8.97 16.40 -22.62
CA VAL A 195 8.51 16.50 -21.23
C VAL A 195 9.59 17.10 -20.35
N THR A 196 9.29 18.19 -19.66
CA THR A 196 10.13 18.69 -18.57
C THR A 196 9.63 18.16 -17.22
N VAL A 197 10.47 17.38 -16.54
CA VAL A 197 10.17 16.84 -15.21
C VAL A 197 10.84 17.70 -14.14
N TYR A 198 10.06 18.12 -13.16
CA TYR A 198 10.50 18.82 -11.96
C TYR A 198 10.27 17.91 -10.75
N SER A 199 11.34 17.49 -10.10
CA SER A 199 11.27 16.69 -8.87
C SER A 199 11.56 17.58 -7.66
N ILE A 200 10.54 17.83 -6.83
CA ILE A 200 10.64 18.57 -5.58
C ILE A 200 10.95 17.57 -4.46
N GLU A 201 12.20 17.56 -4.01
CA GLU A 201 12.67 16.75 -2.90
C GLU A 201 12.49 17.51 -1.58
N ILE A 202 11.74 16.93 -0.66
CA ILE A 202 11.44 17.52 0.65
C ILE A 202 12.02 16.64 1.76
N GLU A 203 13.04 17.14 2.47
CA GLU A 203 13.76 16.40 3.51
C GLU A 203 13.21 16.62 4.93
N GLN A 204 12.10 17.35 5.07
CA GLN A 204 11.44 17.63 6.36
C GLN A 204 9.92 17.59 6.27
N GLY A 205 9.27 17.61 7.43
CA GLY A 205 7.80 17.60 7.48
C GLY A 205 7.20 18.87 6.91
N VAL A 206 6.06 18.74 6.24
CA VAL A 206 5.32 19.89 5.70
C VAL A 206 4.71 20.70 6.84
N PRO A 207 4.90 22.04 6.87
CA PRO A 207 4.30 22.89 7.89
C PRO A 207 2.78 22.76 7.91
N LYS A 208 2.21 22.67 9.12
CA LYS A 208 0.75 22.53 9.32
C LYS A 208 0.05 23.86 9.56
N ASN A 209 0.76 24.89 10.01
CA ASN A 209 0.21 26.24 10.15
C ASN A 209 0.08 26.89 8.78
N LYS A 210 -1.07 27.54 8.52
CA LYS A 210 -1.42 28.13 7.23
C LYS A 210 -0.35 29.10 6.72
N THR A 211 0.08 30.06 7.53
CA THR A 211 1.08 31.07 7.14
C THR A 211 2.41 30.42 6.77
N THR A 212 2.91 29.52 7.62
CA THR A 212 4.17 28.81 7.32
C THR A 212 4.05 27.85 6.13
N LYS A 213 2.85 27.35 5.82
CA LYS A 213 2.61 26.51 4.64
C LYS A 213 2.59 27.36 3.37
N GLU A 214 2.04 28.57 3.41
CA GLU A 214 2.08 29.54 2.30
C GLU A 214 3.51 29.98 2.00
N GLU A 215 4.31 30.29 3.04
CA GLU A 215 5.74 30.58 2.91
C GLU A 215 6.50 29.40 2.29
N PHE A 216 6.24 28.18 2.77
CA PHE A 216 6.83 26.95 2.24
C PHE A 216 6.51 26.72 0.75
N VAL A 217 5.26 26.94 0.33
CA VAL A 217 4.88 26.83 -1.09
C VAL A 217 5.50 27.94 -1.93
N THR A 218 5.59 29.16 -1.40
CA THR A 218 6.24 30.29 -2.07
C THR A 218 7.71 30.00 -2.35
N GLU A 219 8.41 29.40 -1.38
CA GLU A 219 9.80 28.97 -1.56
C GLU A 219 9.94 27.88 -2.64
N ILE A 220 9.04 26.88 -2.67
CA ILE A 220 9.02 25.89 -3.75
C ILE A 220 8.86 26.57 -5.10
N ILE A 221 7.89 27.48 -5.24
CA ILE A 221 7.64 28.20 -6.49
C ILE A 221 8.86 29.00 -6.93
N LYS A 222 9.55 29.68 -6.00
CA LYS A 222 10.79 30.40 -6.28
C LYS A 222 11.85 29.46 -6.85
N LEU A 223 12.03 28.27 -6.26
CA LEU A 223 12.97 27.26 -6.75
C LEU A 223 12.53 26.63 -8.08
N LEU A 224 11.23 26.55 -8.38
CA LEU A 224 10.76 26.10 -9.70
C LEU A 224 11.14 27.08 -10.82
N HIS A 225 11.16 28.39 -10.52
CA HIS A 225 11.65 29.41 -11.46
C HIS A 225 13.17 29.38 -11.62
N SER A 226 13.90 29.09 -10.53
CA SER A 226 15.36 29.02 -10.50
C SER A 226 15.87 27.71 -9.85
N PRO A 227 15.82 26.55 -10.54
CA PRO A 227 16.15 25.24 -9.94
C PRO A 227 17.59 25.08 -9.43
N SER A 228 18.49 26.01 -9.77
CA SER A 228 19.88 26.02 -9.33
C SER A 228 20.14 26.82 -8.06
N GLU A 229 19.14 27.52 -7.50
CA GLU A 229 19.30 28.26 -6.25
C GLU A 229 19.34 27.30 -5.04
N GLU A 230 20.32 27.49 -4.15
CA GLU A 230 20.32 26.83 -2.85
C GLU A 230 19.19 27.40 -1.99
N SER A 231 18.44 26.52 -1.33
CA SER A 231 17.37 26.88 -0.39
C SER A 231 17.79 26.56 1.03
N ASP A 232 17.49 27.49 1.95
CA ASP A 232 17.63 27.27 3.39
C ASP A 232 16.63 26.21 3.92
N CYS A 233 15.58 25.88 3.14
CA CYS A 233 14.39 25.20 3.63
C CYS A 233 14.42 23.65 3.57
N LYS A 234 15.57 23.02 3.32
CA LYS A 234 15.66 21.55 3.07
C LYS A 234 14.74 21.07 1.94
N ILE A 235 14.56 21.93 0.94
CA ILE A 235 13.83 21.68 -0.30
C ILE A 235 14.85 21.74 -1.43
N LYS A 236 14.80 20.78 -2.35
CA LYS A 236 15.62 20.78 -3.56
C LYS A 236 14.71 20.57 -4.77
N VAL A 237 14.97 21.26 -5.86
CA VAL A 237 14.27 21.06 -7.14
C VAL A 237 15.25 20.51 -8.15
N HIS A 238 14.98 19.31 -8.64
CA HIS A 238 15.76 18.68 -9.70
C HIS A 238 14.99 18.78 -11.02
N ARG A 239 15.65 19.29 -12.06
CA ARG A 239 15.06 19.41 -13.39
C ARG A 239 15.65 18.37 -14.33
N GLN A 240 14.78 17.62 -15.00
CA GLN A 240 15.14 16.68 -16.06
C GLN A 240 14.32 16.96 -17.31
N ILE A 241 14.91 16.75 -18.48
CA ILE A 241 14.25 16.94 -19.77
C ILE A 241 14.29 15.60 -20.51
N TYR A 242 13.15 15.20 -21.05
CA TYR A 242 13.01 14.02 -21.89
C TYR A 242 12.45 14.44 -23.24
N ASP A 243 13.19 14.15 -24.29
CA ASP A 243 12.79 14.35 -25.68
C ASP A 243 12.16 13.06 -26.23
N ASP A 244 11.36 13.20 -27.29
CA ASP A 244 10.73 12.11 -28.03
C ASP A 244 9.90 11.14 -27.20
N VAL A 245 9.08 11.68 -26.30
CA VAL A 245 8.27 10.88 -25.37
C VAL A 245 7.09 10.24 -26.11
N ALA A 246 7.05 8.91 -26.12
CA ALA A 246 5.94 8.16 -26.70
C ALA A 246 4.61 8.52 -25.99
N ASN A 247 3.53 8.60 -26.78
CA ASN A 247 2.16 8.89 -26.30
C ASN A 247 2.02 10.22 -25.55
N ILE A 248 2.93 11.18 -25.76
CA ILE A 248 2.89 12.46 -25.05
C ILE A 248 1.56 13.22 -25.23
N SER A 249 0.90 13.06 -26.38
CA SER A 249 -0.40 13.65 -26.71
C SER A 249 -1.59 13.03 -25.99
N ASP A 250 -1.41 11.89 -25.32
CA ASP A 250 -2.50 11.18 -24.67
C ASP A 250 -2.75 11.82 -23.30
N VAL A 251 -3.97 12.36 -23.14
CA VAL A 251 -4.36 13.13 -21.94
C VAL A 251 -4.19 12.31 -20.65
N ASP A 252 -4.43 10.99 -20.74
CA ASP A 252 -4.46 10.06 -19.61
C ASP A 252 -3.36 8.97 -19.69
N SER A 253 -2.40 9.07 -20.61
CA SER A 253 -1.29 8.11 -20.62
C SER A 253 -0.34 8.39 -19.45
N HIS A 254 -0.04 7.37 -18.66
CA HIS A 254 1.11 7.42 -17.78
C HIS A 254 2.38 7.62 -18.63
N LEU A 255 3.09 8.72 -18.39
CA LEU A 255 4.40 8.94 -18.99
C LEU A 255 5.40 8.04 -18.25
N ASP A 256 5.70 6.89 -18.84
CA ASP A 256 6.68 5.94 -18.32
C ASP A 256 8.10 6.44 -18.63
N LEU A 257 8.53 7.40 -17.82
CA LEU A 257 9.83 8.06 -17.96
C LEU A 257 10.81 7.46 -16.94
N PRO A 258 12.08 7.20 -17.33
CA PRO A 258 13.11 6.69 -16.44
C PRO A 258 13.64 7.81 -15.53
N ILE A 259 12.77 8.31 -14.66
CA ILE A 259 13.03 9.44 -13.77
C ILE A 259 14.09 9.05 -12.75
N LYS A 260 15.10 9.93 -12.59
CA LYS A 260 16.11 9.74 -11.56
C LYS A 260 15.44 9.93 -10.20
N ASN A 261 15.56 8.92 -9.34
CA ASN A 261 14.92 8.96 -8.05
C ASN A 261 15.75 9.73 -7.02
N HIS A 262 15.13 10.69 -6.34
CA HIS A 262 15.74 11.55 -5.33
C HIS A 262 15.12 11.35 -3.93
N GLY A 263 14.37 10.25 -3.73
CA GLY A 263 13.74 9.95 -2.45
C GLY A 263 12.65 8.90 -2.62
N VAL A 264 11.60 9.00 -1.82
CA VAL A 264 10.38 8.21 -1.93
C VAL A 264 9.33 9.04 -2.66
N GLU A 265 8.82 8.56 -3.80
CA GLU A 265 7.76 9.25 -4.53
C GLU A 265 6.43 9.15 -3.77
N VAL A 266 5.85 10.31 -3.44
CA VAL A 266 4.57 10.42 -2.71
C VAL A 266 3.46 11.04 -3.54
N GLY A 267 3.79 11.51 -4.74
CA GLY A 267 2.80 11.90 -5.74
C GLY A 267 3.48 12.37 -7.02
N ARG A 268 2.72 12.33 -8.11
CA ARG A 268 3.13 12.77 -9.44
C ARG A 268 1.93 13.37 -10.16
N ILE A 269 2.15 14.47 -10.87
CA ILE A 269 1.17 15.06 -11.77
C ILE A 269 1.84 15.39 -13.11
N ALA A 270 1.09 15.28 -14.20
CA ALA A 270 1.52 15.75 -15.51
C ALA A 270 0.51 16.78 -16.02
N SER A 271 0.98 17.81 -16.71
CA SER A 271 0.11 18.76 -17.40
C SER A 271 -0.67 18.04 -18.49
N SER A 272 -1.81 18.60 -18.91
CA SER A 272 -2.40 18.21 -20.18
C SER A 272 -1.43 18.49 -21.33
N PRO A 273 -1.51 17.74 -22.44
CA PRO A 273 -0.82 18.09 -23.68
C PRO A 273 -1.20 19.52 -24.09
N ASN A 274 -0.22 20.36 -24.42
CA ASN A 274 -0.49 21.64 -25.05
C ASN A 274 -0.58 21.47 -26.58
N GLY A 275 -0.98 22.50 -27.33
CA GLY A 275 -1.13 22.43 -28.79
C GLY A 275 0.13 22.04 -29.57
N ASN A 276 1.30 22.06 -28.92
CA ASN A 276 2.58 21.58 -29.44
C ASN A 276 2.99 20.26 -28.76
N SER A 277 2.07 19.49 -28.17
CA SER A 277 2.34 18.25 -27.43
C SER A 277 3.36 18.33 -26.28
N GLY A 278 3.94 19.49 -25.96
CA GLY A 278 4.88 19.65 -24.84
C GLY A 278 4.17 19.54 -23.49
N ARG A 279 4.83 18.93 -22.50
CA ARG A 279 4.26 18.72 -21.16
C ARG A 279 5.26 19.02 -20.07
N PHE A 280 4.75 19.40 -18.90
CA PHE A 280 5.54 19.33 -17.68
C PHE A 280 5.03 18.21 -16.79
N CYS A 281 5.92 17.65 -15.99
CA CYS A 281 5.60 16.73 -14.92
C CYS A 281 6.18 17.27 -13.62
N LEU A 282 5.37 17.24 -12.56
CA LEU A 282 5.80 17.61 -11.22
C LEU A 282 5.73 16.37 -10.33
N ILE A 283 6.81 16.10 -9.62
CA ILE A 283 6.97 14.95 -8.74
C ILE A 283 7.37 15.48 -7.37
N ILE A 284 6.73 14.97 -6.32
CA ILE A 284 7.12 15.26 -4.94
C ILE A 284 7.76 13.99 -4.38
N THR A 285 9.02 14.12 -3.97
CA THR A 285 9.75 13.06 -3.29
C THR A 285 10.05 13.46 -1.86
N THR A 286 10.18 12.46 -0.99
CA THR A 286 10.50 12.66 0.42
C THR A 286 11.45 11.60 0.96
N HIS A 287 11.79 11.68 2.24
CA HIS A 287 12.68 10.72 2.88
C HIS A 287 11.99 9.94 3.99
N VAL A 288 12.54 8.77 4.29
CA VAL A 288 12.12 7.95 5.44
C VAL A 288 12.65 8.59 6.72
N LYS A 289 11.75 8.86 7.67
CA LYS A 289 12.09 9.35 9.01
C LYS A 289 12.92 8.30 9.75
N GLY A 290 14.03 8.73 10.36
CA GLY A 290 14.82 7.85 11.24
C GLY A 290 14.02 7.27 12.42
N SER A 291 12.91 7.92 12.81
CA SER A 291 12.00 7.42 13.85
C SER A 291 11.22 6.16 13.45
N LEU A 292 11.07 5.85 12.16
CA LEU A 292 10.29 4.71 11.67
C LEU A 292 10.78 3.39 12.27
N GLN A 293 12.10 3.22 12.43
CA GLN A 293 12.66 2.01 13.02
C GLN A 293 12.26 1.80 14.49
N ARG A 294 12.12 2.90 15.23
CA ARG A 294 11.65 2.87 16.63
C ARG A 294 10.17 2.54 16.69
N GLU A 295 9.39 3.07 15.75
CA GLU A 295 7.97 2.75 15.64
C GLU A 295 7.76 1.28 15.28
N PHE A 296 8.50 0.76 14.30
CA PHE A 296 8.52 -0.66 13.96
C PHE A 296 8.88 -1.55 15.17
N GLU A 297 9.94 -1.19 15.90
CA GLU A 297 10.32 -1.86 17.14
C GLU A 297 9.18 -1.89 18.16
N ASN A 298 8.51 -0.75 18.37
CA ASN A 298 7.41 -0.64 19.32
C ASN A 298 6.20 -1.47 18.92
N VAL A 299 5.81 -1.45 17.64
CA VAL A 299 4.69 -2.23 17.11
C VAL A 299 4.95 -3.73 17.32
N CYS A 300 6.12 -4.21 16.93
CA CYS A 300 6.45 -5.64 17.07
C CYS A 300 6.58 -6.05 18.53
N LYS A 301 7.19 -5.22 19.38
CA LYS A 301 7.30 -5.50 20.83
C LYS A 301 5.93 -5.57 21.49
N ARG A 302 5.00 -4.68 21.11
CA ARG A 302 3.64 -4.67 21.64
C ARG A 302 2.91 -5.93 21.23
N ALA A 303 2.90 -6.26 19.93
CA ALA A 303 2.34 -7.50 19.41
C ALA A 303 2.87 -8.74 20.13
N ALA A 304 4.19 -8.86 20.26
CA ALA A 304 4.83 -9.98 20.94
C ALA A 304 4.43 -10.14 22.41
N LYS A 305 4.11 -9.05 23.11
CA LYS A 305 3.82 -9.07 24.54
C LYS A 305 2.33 -9.21 24.84
N GLU A 306 1.50 -8.55 24.04
CA GLU A 306 0.07 -8.39 24.31
C GLU A 306 -0.78 -9.38 23.52
N GLN A 307 -0.29 -9.83 22.36
CA GLN A 307 -1.10 -10.60 21.40
C GLN A 307 -0.62 -12.05 21.21
N LEU A 308 0.66 -12.31 21.49
CA LEU A 308 1.29 -13.61 21.27
C LEU A 308 1.64 -14.28 22.60
N PRO A 309 0.85 -15.28 23.06
CA PRO A 309 1.15 -16.03 24.28
C PRO A 309 2.54 -16.67 24.22
N SER A 310 3.33 -16.48 25.27
CA SER A 310 4.70 -17.03 25.31
C SER A 310 4.78 -18.56 25.40
N THR A 311 3.66 -19.28 25.42
CA THR A 311 3.57 -20.74 25.58
C THR A 311 3.87 -21.51 24.31
N ARG A 312 3.84 -20.87 23.14
CA ARG A 312 4.08 -21.50 21.82
C ARG A 312 5.05 -20.69 20.97
N ALA A 313 5.52 -21.31 19.88
CA ALA A 313 6.28 -20.62 18.85
C ALA A 313 5.40 -19.54 18.20
N SER A 314 5.97 -18.36 17.99
CA SER A 314 5.22 -17.22 17.47
C SER A 314 5.99 -16.49 16.38
N CYS A 315 5.26 -15.97 15.40
CA CYS A 315 5.76 -15.16 14.30
C CYS A 315 5.00 -13.84 14.25
N ILE A 316 5.70 -12.77 13.87
CA ILE A 316 5.06 -11.51 13.50
C ILE A 316 5.30 -11.28 12.01
N SER A 317 4.23 -11.08 11.26
CA SER A 317 4.29 -10.70 9.85
C SER A 317 3.90 -9.24 9.70
N VAL A 318 4.70 -8.46 8.98
CA VAL A 318 4.48 -7.02 8.79
C VAL A 318 4.49 -6.65 7.31
N GLU A 319 3.38 -6.12 6.84
CA GLU A 319 3.28 -5.50 5.53
C GLU A 319 3.91 -4.10 5.55
N ILE A 320 4.84 -3.86 4.64
CA ILE A 320 5.37 -2.54 4.31
C ILE A 320 5.01 -2.27 2.85
N SER A 321 3.86 -1.63 2.59
CA SER A 321 3.33 -1.51 1.22
C SER A 321 4.21 -0.66 0.28
N ASN A 322 5.02 0.27 0.80
CA ASN A 322 5.94 1.07 0.00
C ASN A 322 7.29 0.34 -0.19
N SER A 323 7.65 0.05 -1.45
CA SER A 323 8.85 -0.73 -1.80
C SER A 323 10.17 -0.05 -1.41
N GLN A 324 10.21 1.28 -1.40
CA GLN A 324 11.39 2.04 -1.01
C GLN A 324 11.55 2.06 0.51
N VAL A 325 10.44 2.13 1.25
CA VAL A 325 10.44 1.95 2.71
C VAL A 325 10.84 0.52 3.07
N PHE A 326 10.36 -0.48 2.33
CA PHE A 326 10.78 -1.88 2.49
C PHE A 326 12.30 -2.02 2.27
N SER A 327 12.82 -1.45 1.18
CA SER A 327 14.26 -1.44 0.88
C SER A 327 15.09 -0.75 1.97
N PHE A 328 14.54 0.29 2.61
CA PHE A 328 15.17 0.92 3.77
C PHE A 328 15.32 -0.04 4.96
N PHE A 329 14.36 -0.94 5.20
CA PHE A 329 14.51 -1.99 6.21
C PHE A 329 15.53 -3.05 5.81
N GLU A 330 15.64 -3.40 4.51
CA GLU A 330 16.60 -4.41 4.07
C GLU A 330 18.05 -3.94 4.11
N GLY A 331 18.32 -2.68 3.72
CA GLY A 331 19.67 -2.15 3.58
C GLY A 331 20.28 -1.53 4.84
N ASN A 332 19.48 -1.28 5.89
CA ASN A 332 19.93 -0.47 7.02
C ASN A 332 20.37 -1.31 8.22
N ARG A 333 21.69 -1.39 8.46
CA ARG A 333 22.28 -2.11 9.60
C ARG A 333 21.72 -1.70 10.97
N SER A 334 21.23 -0.47 11.15
CA SER A 334 20.66 -0.07 12.44
C SER A 334 19.37 -0.82 12.78
N ILE A 335 18.70 -1.41 11.79
CA ILE A 335 17.54 -2.27 12.03
C ILE A 335 17.90 -3.53 12.79
N GLU A 336 19.12 -4.07 12.64
CA GLU A 336 19.53 -5.30 13.32
C GLU A 336 19.45 -5.15 14.84
N ASN A 337 19.82 -3.97 15.35
CA ASN A 337 19.71 -3.68 16.78
C ASN A 337 18.24 -3.63 17.25
N LYS A 338 17.34 -3.15 16.39
CA LYS A 338 15.89 -3.12 16.65
C LYS A 338 15.32 -4.53 16.67
N ILE A 339 15.66 -5.34 15.68
CA ILE A 339 15.30 -6.76 15.58
C ILE A 339 15.80 -7.54 16.81
N ARG A 340 17.08 -7.40 17.19
CA ARG A 340 17.62 -8.02 18.41
C ARG A 340 16.86 -7.62 19.67
N ASN A 341 16.43 -6.36 19.76
CA ASN A 341 15.63 -5.90 20.88
C ASN A 341 14.20 -6.46 20.89
N ILE A 342 13.60 -6.70 19.73
CA ILE A 342 12.30 -7.39 19.61
C ILE A 342 12.48 -8.87 20.01
N PHE A 343 13.56 -9.51 19.56
CA PHE A 343 13.89 -10.92 19.86
C PHE A 343 14.34 -11.24 21.28
N LYS A 344 14.37 -10.25 22.18
CA LYS A 344 14.38 -10.51 23.63
C LYS A 344 13.14 -11.31 24.07
N GLN A 345 12.09 -11.33 23.23
CA GLN A 345 10.88 -12.11 23.42
C GLN A 345 11.14 -13.51 22.86
N ARG A 346 11.57 -14.41 23.75
CA ARG A 346 12.11 -15.73 23.37
C ARG A 346 11.09 -16.69 22.75
N HIS A 347 9.81 -16.37 22.77
CA HIS A 347 8.78 -17.14 22.07
C HIS A 347 8.67 -16.78 20.58
N LEU A 348 9.15 -15.61 20.18
CA LEU A 348 9.23 -15.24 18.77
C LEU A 348 10.31 -16.08 18.07
N THR A 349 9.94 -16.80 17.02
CA THR A 349 10.87 -17.54 16.16
C THR A 349 11.35 -16.68 14.99
N SER A 350 10.47 -15.86 14.41
CA SER A 350 10.79 -15.00 13.28
C SER A 350 9.95 -13.72 13.21
N ILE A 351 10.45 -12.75 12.43
CA ILE A 351 9.68 -11.62 11.93
C ILE A 351 9.78 -11.65 10.40
N LEU A 352 8.63 -11.62 9.73
CA LEU A 352 8.52 -11.58 8.28
C LEU A 352 8.10 -10.17 7.86
N LEU A 353 8.82 -9.59 6.91
CA LEU A 353 8.39 -8.37 6.21
C LEU A 353 7.92 -8.75 4.82
N PHE A 354 6.75 -8.23 4.45
CA PHE A 354 6.17 -8.40 3.14
C PHE A 354 6.03 -7.05 2.42
N ASN A 355 6.26 -7.06 1.12
CA ASN A 355 5.87 -6.00 0.18
C ASN A 355 5.26 -6.68 -1.06
N ASN A 356 4.57 -5.92 -1.90
CA ASN A 356 3.93 -6.41 -3.13
C ASN A 356 2.94 -7.57 -2.86
N THR A 357 2.07 -7.35 -1.86
CA THR A 357 1.04 -8.27 -1.40
C THR A 357 -0.24 -8.22 -2.23
N GLN A 358 -0.31 -7.31 -3.20
CA GLN A 358 -1.46 -7.13 -4.07
C GLN A 358 -1.53 -8.24 -5.13
N GLY A 359 -2.75 -8.67 -5.45
CA GLY A 359 -2.98 -9.65 -6.51
C GLY A 359 -3.01 -9.01 -7.89
N GLU A 360 -2.21 -9.55 -8.78
CA GLU A 360 -2.23 -9.25 -10.21
C GLU A 360 -3.07 -10.28 -10.94
N ILE A 361 -3.76 -9.89 -12.02
CA ILE A 361 -4.40 -10.86 -12.88
C ILE A 361 -3.41 -11.30 -13.96
N ALA A 362 -3.34 -12.61 -14.20
CA ALA A 362 -2.59 -13.17 -15.32
C ALA A 362 -2.96 -12.48 -16.64
N SER A 363 -1.99 -12.38 -17.55
CA SER A 363 -2.17 -11.75 -18.86
C SER A 363 -3.27 -12.42 -19.69
N ASP A 364 -3.52 -13.72 -19.47
CA ASP A 364 -4.60 -14.49 -20.07
C ASP A 364 -5.98 -14.28 -19.38
N GLY A 365 -5.99 -13.56 -18.26
CA GLY A 365 -7.17 -13.24 -17.47
C GLY A 365 -7.76 -14.41 -16.68
N THR A 366 -7.05 -15.53 -16.56
CA THR A 366 -7.61 -16.78 -16.04
C THR A 366 -7.53 -16.94 -14.53
N HIS A 367 -6.48 -16.38 -13.91
CA HIS A 367 -6.20 -16.49 -12.48
C HIS A 367 -5.59 -15.20 -11.93
N PHE A 368 -5.58 -15.07 -10.60
CA PHE A 368 -4.81 -14.05 -9.91
C PHE A 368 -3.53 -14.67 -9.38
N TYR A 369 -2.41 -13.98 -9.57
CA TYR A 369 -1.15 -14.35 -8.96
C TYR A 369 -0.61 -13.23 -8.08
N MET A 370 0.31 -13.59 -7.20
CA MET A 370 1.01 -12.65 -6.33
C MET A 370 2.50 -12.97 -6.38
N SER A 371 3.33 -11.94 -6.26
CA SER A 371 4.79 -12.11 -6.22
C SER A 371 5.34 -11.24 -5.09
N PRO A 372 5.06 -11.61 -3.84
CA PRO A 372 5.46 -10.81 -2.70
C PRO A 372 6.97 -10.82 -2.53
N LEU A 373 7.53 -9.67 -2.16
CA LEU A 373 8.90 -9.59 -1.67
C LEU A 373 8.91 -9.93 -0.18
N VAL A 374 9.73 -10.91 0.21
CA VAL A 374 9.73 -11.43 1.58
C VAL A 374 11.12 -11.34 2.21
N LYS A 375 11.23 -10.55 3.28
CA LYS A 375 12.40 -10.50 4.15
C LYS A 375 12.11 -11.20 5.47
N GLU A 376 12.93 -12.17 5.83
CA GLU A 376 12.82 -12.85 7.13
C GLU A 376 13.97 -12.44 8.04
N PHE A 377 13.64 -12.17 9.30
CA PHE A 377 14.57 -12.11 10.41
C PHE A 377 14.30 -13.30 11.33
N LYS A 378 15.34 -14.09 11.63
CA LYS A 378 15.24 -15.26 12.52
C LYS A 378 15.75 -14.94 13.93
N ASN A 379 15.08 -15.48 14.94
CA ASN A 379 15.50 -15.38 16.34
C ASN A 379 16.36 -16.57 16.74
N SER A 380 17.68 -16.43 16.65
CA SER A 380 18.62 -17.46 17.12
C SER A 380 18.55 -17.75 18.63
N ASN A 381 17.88 -16.89 19.41
CA ASN A 381 17.72 -17.03 20.87
C ASN A 381 16.32 -17.51 21.27
N SER A 382 15.50 -17.92 20.29
CA SER A 382 14.19 -18.53 20.53
C SER A 382 14.32 -19.73 21.46
N LYS A 383 13.31 -19.96 22.30
CA LYS A 383 13.19 -21.19 23.11
C LYS A 383 12.52 -22.34 22.33
N PHE A 384 12.03 -22.06 21.13
CA PHE A 384 11.43 -23.02 20.21
C PHE A 384 12.39 -23.28 19.04
N PHE A 385 12.26 -24.45 18.42
CA PHE A 385 13.06 -24.82 17.24
C PHE A 385 12.79 -23.89 16.05
N ASP A 386 13.68 -23.92 15.05
CA ASP A 386 13.61 -23.03 13.88
C ASP A 386 12.41 -23.40 12.99
N THR A 387 11.31 -22.66 13.16
CA THR A 387 10.07 -22.84 12.39
C THR A 387 10.10 -22.12 11.04
N SER A 388 11.24 -22.12 10.34
CA SER A 388 11.45 -21.34 9.10
C SER A 388 10.64 -21.75 7.87
N SER A 389 9.65 -22.62 8.06
CA SER A 389 8.76 -23.16 7.03
C SER A 389 7.72 -22.17 6.48
N LEU A 390 7.63 -20.95 7.02
CA LEU A 390 6.68 -19.92 6.56
C LEU A 390 7.21 -19.07 5.37
N LYS A 391 8.48 -19.27 4.97
CA LYS A 391 9.08 -18.60 3.82
C LYS A 391 9.25 -19.62 2.68
N SER A 392 8.50 -19.47 1.59
CA SER A 392 8.84 -20.10 0.31
C SER A 392 9.16 -19.04 -0.72
N VAL A 393 10.11 -19.37 -1.59
CA VAL A 393 10.51 -18.58 -2.75
C VAL A 393 9.86 -19.28 -3.93
N ASP A 394 9.05 -18.56 -4.70
CA ASP A 394 8.37 -19.00 -5.93
C ASP A 394 7.09 -19.83 -5.73
N THR A 395 5.95 -19.14 -5.79
CA THR A 395 4.64 -19.74 -6.09
C THR A 395 3.96 -18.91 -7.16
N ALA A 396 3.88 -19.44 -8.39
CA ALA A 396 2.81 -19.06 -9.31
C ALA A 396 1.51 -19.62 -8.71
N ILE A 397 0.47 -18.78 -8.63
CA ILE A 397 -0.82 -19.08 -8.00
C ILE A 397 -1.84 -19.33 -9.11
#